data_AF-E3NSD4-F1
#
_entry.id   AF-E3NSD4-F1
#
_cell.length_a   1.000
_cell.length_b   1.000
_cell.length_c   1.000
_cell.angle_alpha   90.00
_cell.angle_beta   90.00
_cell.angle_gamma   90.00
#
_symmetry.space_group_name_H-M   'P 1'
#
loop_
_entity.id
_entity.type
_entity.pdbx_description
1 polymer ?
#
loop_
_entity_poly.entity_id
_entity_poly.type
_entity_poly.pdbx_seq_one_letter_code
_entity_poly.pdbx_strand_id
1 'polypeptide(L)'
;MPNLFTQVIHIEMVRSTRLSLEQQAQIDLMVELGLHFSEMSRRIGRSRDCIRRYVNDPLAYGTAKSPGRPRILNQREERAVVRCASNTVKSANDVIAELDLKASKSTVLRTFHRSGHLKRAVLKPVPKMTDAHKLKRLAFAKSNMAQDWSKIVWSDEKKFNLDGPDGAHSYWRDLRKDPMTFSRRNSEEDR
;
A
#
# COMPACT_ATOMS: atom_id res chain seq x y z
N MET A 1 -54.97 -34.27 40.42
CA MET A 1 -53.53 -34.48 40.14
C MET A 1 -53.17 -33.64 38.92
N PRO A 2 -52.50 -32.48 39.08
CA PRO A 2 -52.15 -31.66 37.92
C PRO A 2 -50.97 -32.31 37.19
N ASN A 3 -51.11 -32.34 35.87
CA ASN A 3 -50.20 -32.96 34.92
C ASN A 3 -48.85 -32.23 34.95
N LEU A 4 -47.80 -32.91 35.44
CA LEU A 4 -46.45 -32.35 35.48
C LEU A 4 -45.89 -32.32 34.05
N PHE A 5 -45.67 -31.09 33.57
CA PHE A 5 -44.55 -30.73 32.71
C PHE A 5 -44.39 -31.52 31.40
N THR A 6 -45.04 -31.04 30.35
CA THR A 6 -44.37 -30.98 29.05
C THR A 6 -44.04 -29.51 28.78
N GLN A 7 -43.02 -28.99 29.47
CA GLN A 7 -42.37 -27.78 28.98
C GLN A 7 -41.73 -28.16 27.64
N VAL A 8 -42.41 -27.82 26.55
CA VAL A 8 -41.80 -27.75 25.22
C VAL A 8 -40.67 -26.75 25.37
N ILE A 9 -39.45 -27.28 25.55
CA ILE A 9 -38.24 -26.48 25.62
C ILE A 9 -38.17 -25.75 24.28
N HIS A 10 -38.51 -24.47 24.29
CA HIS A 10 -38.42 -23.64 23.10
C HIS A 10 -36.93 -23.37 22.88
N ILE A 11 -36.26 -24.30 22.19
CA ILE A 11 -34.84 -24.20 21.88
C ILE A 11 -34.68 -23.06 20.86
N GLU A 12 -34.26 -21.89 21.32
CA GLU A 12 -33.89 -20.81 20.41
C GLU A 12 -32.72 -21.26 19.54
N MET A 13 -32.99 -21.39 18.23
CA MET A 13 -31.94 -21.69 17.27
C MET A 13 -31.10 -20.43 17.01
N VAL A 14 -29.92 -20.38 17.62
CA VAL A 14 -28.99 -19.26 17.47
C VAL A 14 -28.48 -19.20 16.02
N ARG A 15 -28.75 -18.09 15.34
CA ARG A 15 -28.19 -17.76 14.01
C ARG A 15 -26.79 -17.14 14.16
N SER A 16 -25.83 -17.88 14.68
CA SER A 16 -24.41 -17.48 14.61
C SER A 16 -23.74 -18.08 13.38
N THR A 17 -22.64 -17.47 12.94
CA THR A 17 -22.00 -17.76 11.65
C THR A 17 -21.25 -19.09 11.61
N ARG A 18 -20.78 -19.61 12.76
CA ARG A 18 -19.95 -20.83 12.86
C ARG A 18 -20.20 -21.57 14.18
N LEU A 19 -20.04 -22.89 14.15
CA LEU A 19 -20.01 -23.76 15.34
C LEU A 19 -18.75 -23.45 16.17
N SER A 20 -18.90 -23.35 17.48
CA SER A 20 -17.76 -23.26 18.41
C SER A 20 -17.02 -24.60 18.48
N LEU A 21 -15.78 -24.59 18.99
CA LEU A 21 -15.01 -25.82 19.21
C LEU A 21 -15.73 -26.80 20.15
N GLU A 22 -16.40 -26.29 21.18
CA GLU A 22 -17.23 -27.11 22.08
C GLU A 22 -18.39 -27.78 21.35
N GLN A 23 -19.09 -27.03 20.48
CA GLN A 23 -20.19 -27.57 19.68
C GLN A 23 -19.69 -28.60 18.67
N GLN A 24 -18.50 -28.40 18.09
CA GLN A 24 -17.86 -29.36 17.18
C GLN A 24 -17.55 -30.67 17.91
N ALA A 25 -16.90 -30.61 19.07
CA ALA A 25 -16.60 -31.79 19.88
C ALA A 25 -17.87 -32.54 20.35
N GLN A 26 -18.94 -31.81 20.70
CA GLN A 26 -20.23 -32.41 21.02
C GLN A 26 -20.86 -33.11 19.81
N ILE A 27 -20.73 -32.55 18.59
CA ILE A 27 -21.19 -33.20 17.37
C ILE A 27 -20.39 -34.47 17.11
N ASP A 28 -19.05 -34.42 17.24
CA ASP A 28 -18.17 -35.59 17.01
C ASP A 28 -18.58 -36.76 17.92
N LEU A 29 -18.77 -36.49 19.21
CA LEU A 29 -19.26 -37.48 20.17
C LEU A 29 -20.64 -38.03 19.80
N MET A 30 -21.57 -37.17 19.35
CA MET A 30 -22.92 -37.62 18.95
C MET A 30 -22.90 -38.44 17.66
N VAL A 31 -21.95 -38.20 16.76
CA VAL A 31 -21.73 -38.99 15.55
C VAL A 31 -21.20 -40.37 15.92
N GLU A 32 -20.22 -40.47 16.82
CA GLU A 32 -19.70 -41.76 17.33
C GLU A 32 -20.80 -42.60 17.99
N LEU A 33 -21.71 -41.97 18.72
CA LEU A 33 -22.86 -42.61 19.35
C LEU A 33 -24.02 -42.92 18.38
N GLY A 34 -23.88 -42.61 17.08
CA GLY A 34 -24.88 -42.92 16.06
C GLY A 34 -26.20 -42.15 16.18
N LEU A 35 -26.19 -40.98 16.83
CA LEU A 35 -27.41 -40.17 16.97
C LEU A 35 -27.87 -39.63 15.60
N HIS A 36 -29.18 -39.49 15.43
CA HIS A 36 -29.72 -38.88 14.22
C HIS A 36 -29.55 -37.35 14.24
N PHE A 37 -29.30 -36.72 13.08
CA PHE A 37 -29.08 -35.27 12.96
C PHE A 37 -30.20 -34.40 13.58
N SER A 38 -31.44 -34.87 13.56
CA SER A 38 -32.57 -34.19 14.21
C SER A 38 -32.39 -34.09 15.72
N GLU A 39 -31.84 -35.13 16.35
CA GLU A 39 -31.59 -35.17 17.79
C GLU A 39 -30.38 -34.29 18.15
N MET A 40 -29.30 -34.36 17.36
CA MET A 40 -28.15 -33.46 17.50
C MET A 40 -28.57 -31.98 17.40
N SER A 41 -29.43 -31.67 16.44
CA SER A 41 -29.96 -30.31 16.23
C SER A 41 -30.71 -29.78 17.45
N ARG A 42 -31.54 -30.62 18.10
CA ARG A 42 -32.25 -30.26 19.33
C ARG A 42 -31.29 -30.04 20.50
N ARG A 43 -30.31 -30.93 20.69
CA ARG A 43 -29.37 -30.84 21.81
C ARG A 43 -28.42 -29.65 21.71
N ILE A 44 -27.94 -29.35 20.51
CA ILE A 44 -26.91 -28.32 20.28
C ILE A 44 -27.53 -26.95 19.98
N GLY A 45 -28.83 -26.89 19.66
CA GLY A 45 -29.52 -25.64 19.32
C GLY A 45 -29.09 -25.06 17.97
N ARG A 46 -28.70 -25.92 17.02
CA ARG A 46 -28.18 -25.55 15.69
C ARG A 46 -28.98 -26.21 14.58
N SER A 47 -29.06 -25.56 13.42
CA SER A 47 -29.80 -26.11 12.29
C SER A 47 -29.19 -27.43 11.81
N ARG A 48 -30.05 -28.35 11.37
CA ARG A 48 -29.65 -29.64 10.78
C ARG A 48 -28.65 -29.46 9.63
N ASP A 49 -28.81 -28.43 8.81
CA ASP A 49 -27.91 -28.13 7.70
C ASP A 49 -26.53 -27.66 8.17
N CYS A 50 -26.45 -26.91 9.28
CA CYS A 50 -25.17 -26.51 9.86
C CYS A 50 -24.37 -27.74 10.34
N ILE A 51 -25.05 -28.65 11.05
CA ILE A 51 -24.47 -29.91 11.54
C ILE A 51 -24.06 -30.79 10.36
N ARG A 52 -24.94 -30.96 9.37
CA ARG A 52 -24.63 -31.75 8.16
C ARG A 52 -23.40 -31.21 7.43
N ARG A 53 -23.29 -29.88 7.26
CA ARG A 53 -22.13 -29.25 6.62
C ARG A 53 -20.83 -29.50 7.38
N TYR A 54 -20.88 -29.51 8.70
CA TYR A 54 -19.72 -29.84 9.53
C TYR A 54 -19.37 -31.33 9.43
N VAL A 55 -20.33 -32.23 9.64
CA VAL A 55 -20.09 -33.69 9.64
C VAL A 55 -19.61 -34.21 8.28
N ASN A 56 -20.07 -33.61 7.18
CA ASN A 56 -19.62 -34.01 5.84
C ASN A 56 -18.15 -33.66 5.58
N ASP A 57 -17.61 -32.59 6.18
CA ASP A 57 -16.21 -32.18 6.04
C ASP A 57 -15.75 -31.36 7.27
N PRO A 58 -15.42 -32.05 8.38
CA PRO A 58 -15.04 -31.37 9.62
C PRO A 58 -13.74 -30.57 9.46
N LEU A 59 -12.81 -31.07 8.65
CA LEU A 59 -11.49 -30.46 8.44
C LEU A 59 -11.59 -29.14 7.66
N ALA A 60 -12.46 -29.06 6.64
CA ALA A 60 -12.64 -27.82 5.87
C ALA A 60 -13.62 -26.83 6.52
N TYR A 61 -14.37 -27.22 7.54
CA TYR A 61 -15.38 -26.37 8.16
C TYR A 61 -14.82 -25.03 8.66
N GLY A 62 -15.40 -23.91 8.19
CA GLY A 62 -15.02 -22.56 8.63
C GLY A 62 -13.64 -22.08 8.17
N THR A 63 -12.86 -22.89 7.44
CA THR A 63 -11.53 -22.54 6.91
C THR A 63 -11.60 -21.59 5.71
N ALA A 64 -12.69 -21.65 4.94
CA ALA A 64 -12.90 -20.79 3.79
C ALA A 64 -12.95 -19.31 4.19
N LYS A 65 -12.03 -18.53 3.61
CA LYS A 65 -12.01 -17.07 3.75
C LYS A 65 -12.95 -16.45 2.72
N SER A 66 -13.76 -15.49 3.15
CA SER A 66 -14.50 -14.65 2.20
C SER A 66 -13.49 -13.79 1.42
N PRO A 67 -13.64 -13.66 0.09
CA PRO A 67 -12.75 -12.83 -0.73
C PRO A 67 -12.81 -11.34 -0.37
N GLY A 68 -13.81 -10.93 0.43
CA GLY A 68 -14.00 -9.55 0.83
C GLY A 68 -14.45 -8.66 -0.33
N ARG A 69 -14.45 -7.35 -0.11
CA ARG A 69 -14.83 -6.38 -1.14
C ARG A 69 -13.76 -6.32 -2.24
N PRO A 70 -14.14 -6.39 -3.53
CA PRO A 70 -13.18 -6.21 -4.61
C PRO A 70 -12.55 -4.82 -4.56
N ARG A 71 -11.32 -4.73 -5.08
CA ARG A 71 -10.60 -3.45 -5.17
C ARG A 71 -11.23 -2.57 -6.24
N ILE A 72 -11.13 -1.25 -6.04
CA ILE A 72 -11.59 -0.25 -7.01
C ILE A 72 -10.74 -0.31 -8.29
N LEU A 73 -9.43 -0.46 -8.14
CA LEU A 73 -8.50 -0.55 -9.27
C LEU A 73 -8.26 -2.01 -9.64
N ASN A 74 -8.27 -2.27 -10.95
CA ASN A 74 -7.89 -3.58 -11.49
C ASN A 74 -6.35 -3.72 -11.59
N GLN A 75 -5.86 -4.91 -11.89
CA GLN A 75 -4.41 -5.17 -11.93
C GLN A 75 -3.69 -4.36 -13.03
N ARG A 76 -4.34 -4.07 -14.16
CA ARG A 76 -3.77 -3.30 -15.28
C ARG A 76 -3.63 -1.82 -14.89
N GLU A 77 -4.66 -1.27 -14.27
CA GLU A 77 -4.67 0.09 -13.72
C GLU A 77 -3.62 0.25 -12.62
N GLU A 78 -3.51 -0.71 -11.70
CA GLU A 78 -2.47 -0.68 -10.66
C GLU A 78 -1.06 -0.62 -11.28
N ARG A 79 -0.81 -1.40 -12.35
CA ARG A 79 0.47 -1.32 -13.10
C ARG A 79 0.63 0.01 -13.83
N ALA A 80 -0.42 0.57 -14.42
CA ALA A 80 -0.37 1.86 -15.10
C ALA A 80 -0.05 2.99 -14.12
N VAL A 81 -0.68 3.00 -12.95
CA VAL A 81 -0.45 3.94 -11.84
C VAL A 81 1.01 3.90 -11.39
N VAL A 82 1.55 2.71 -11.14
CA VAL A 82 2.95 2.55 -10.71
C VAL A 82 3.92 3.02 -11.79
N ARG A 83 3.67 2.69 -13.07
CA ARG A 83 4.51 3.15 -14.18
C ARG A 83 4.49 4.67 -14.35
N CYS A 84 3.32 5.29 -14.26
CA CYS A 84 3.16 6.73 -14.40
C CYS A 84 3.87 7.51 -13.27
N ALA A 85 3.81 6.98 -12.04
CA ALA A 85 4.45 7.59 -10.87
C ALA A 85 5.95 7.28 -10.73
N SER A 86 6.48 6.30 -11.46
CA SER A 86 7.87 5.84 -11.31
C SER A 86 8.88 6.91 -11.76
N ASN A 87 9.64 7.46 -10.80
CA ASN A 87 10.63 8.53 -11.02
C ASN A 87 10.05 9.82 -11.63
N THR A 88 8.83 10.17 -11.25
CA THR A 88 8.18 11.42 -11.69
C THR A 88 7.81 12.30 -10.50
N VAL A 89 7.74 13.62 -10.73
CA VAL A 89 7.25 14.62 -9.75
C VAL A 89 5.73 14.70 -9.68
N LYS A 90 5.02 13.78 -10.35
CA LYS A 90 3.56 13.79 -10.43
C LYS A 90 2.93 13.55 -9.06
N SER A 91 1.94 14.37 -8.75
CA SER A 91 1.08 14.17 -7.59
C SER A 91 0.16 12.96 -7.84
N ALA A 92 -0.40 12.41 -6.76
CA ALA A 92 -1.42 11.35 -6.91
C ALA A 92 -2.65 11.84 -7.68
N ASN A 93 -2.99 13.13 -7.63
CA ASN A 93 -4.08 13.71 -8.41
C ASN A 93 -3.70 13.83 -9.89
N ASP A 94 -2.44 14.17 -10.18
CA ASP A 94 -1.94 14.26 -11.56
C ASP A 94 -2.01 12.88 -12.23
N VAL A 95 -1.61 11.83 -11.48
CA VAL A 95 -1.73 10.44 -11.95
C VAL A 95 -3.19 10.03 -12.17
N ILE A 96 -4.12 10.49 -11.33
CA ILE A 96 -5.56 10.24 -11.51
C ILE A 96 -6.06 10.90 -12.79
N ALA A 97 -5.71 12.17 -13.01
CA ALA A 97 -6.14 12.94 -14.18
C ALA A 97 -5.55 12.38 -15.49
N GLU A 98 -4.26 12.02 -15.49
CA GLU A 98 -3.58 11.50 -16.68
C GLU A 98 -4.05 10.11 -17.10
N LEU A 99 -4.42 9.27 -16.14
CA LEU A 99 -4.91 7.92 -16.40
C LEU A 99 -6.44 7.83 -16.44
N ASP A 100 -7.14 8.96 -16.32
CA ASP A 100 -8.61 9.08 -16.24
C ASP A 100 -9.24 8.06 -15.27
N LEU A 101 -8.70 8.00 -14.05
CA LEU A 101 -9.09 6.97 -13.07
C LEU A 101 -10.28 7.42 -12.24
N LYS A 102 -11.31 6.57 -12.15
CA LYS A 102 -12.41 6.73 -11.18
C LYS A 102 -11.99 6.24 -9.78
N ALA A 103 -10.93 6.81 -9.22
CA ALA A 103 -10.39 6.44 -7.92
C ALA A 103 -9.99 7.68 -7.11
N SER A 104 -10.02 7.56 -5.78
CA SER A 104 -9.57 8.63 -4.89
C SER A 104 -8.04 8.68 -4.76
N LYS A 105 -7.52 9.85 -4.40
CA LYS A 105 -6.11 10.06 -4.03
C LYS A 105 -5.58 8.97 -3.09
N SER A 106 -6.33 8.64 -2.05
CA SER A 106 -5.92 7.63 -1.06
C SER A 106 -5.80 6.23 -1.66
N THR A 107 -6.60 5.89 -2.68
CA THR A 107 -6.49 4.62 -3.39
C THR A 107 -5.20 4.53 -4.19
N VAL A 108 -4.82 5.61 -4.87
CA VAL A 108 -3.53 5.71 -5.60
C VAL A 108 -2.33 5.70 -4.64
N LEU A 109 -2.42 6.37 -3.49
CA LEU A 109 -1.35 6.29 -2.48
C LEU A 109 -1.20 4.86 -1.93
N ARG A 110 -2.30 4.16 -1.69
CA ARG A 110 -2.26 2.75 -1.26
C ARG A 110 -1.63 1.85 -2.32
N THR A 111 -1.82 2.09 -3.61
CA THR A 111 -1.14 1.32 -4.66
C THR A 111 0.35 1.61 -4.70
N PHE A 112 0.78 2.86 -4.48
CA PHE A 112 2.21 3.19 -4.34
C PHE A 112 2.85 2.40 -3.20
N HIS A 113 2.24 2.41 -2.01
CA HIS A 113 2.77 1.67 -0.86
C HIS A 113 2.78 0.16 -1.12
N ARG A 114 1.71 -0.39 -1.71
CA ARG A 114 1.62 -1.82 -2.02
C ARG A 114 2.65 -2.27 -3.06
N SER A 115 3.05 -1.39 -3.97
CA SER A 115 4.09 -1.69 -4.95
C SER A 115 5.43 -2.06 -4.27
N GLY A 116 5.70 -1.52 -3.08
CA GLY A 116 6.90 -1.78 -2.28
C GLY A 116 8.19 -1.11 -2.79
N HIS A 117 8.24 -0.67 -4.04
CA HIS A 117 9.43 -0.07 -4.66
C HIS A 117 9.29 1.43 -4.96
N LEU A 118 8.09 2.00 -4.84
CA LEU A 118 7.90 3.45 -4.87
C LEU A 118 8.00 4.02 -3.45
N LYS A 119 8.95 4.94 -3.24
CA LYS A 119 9.11 5.68 -1.99
C LYS A 119 9.11 7.18 -2.25
N ARG A 120 8.51 7.96 -1.35
CA ARG A 120 8.61 9.41 -1.42
C ARG A 120 10.03 9.84 -1.07
N ALA A 121 10.67 10.61 -1.94
CA ALA A 121 12.03 11.11 -1.76
C ALA A 121 12.10 12.58 -2.16
N VAL A 122 13.11 13.29 -1.67
CA VAL A 122 13.42 14.67 -2.08
C VAL A 122 14.39 14.61 -3.25
N LEU A 123 14.14 15.40 -4.31
CA LEU A 123 15.10 15.56 -5.40
C LEU A 123 16.34 16.26 -4.89
N LYS A 124 17.51 15.74 -5.27
CA LYS A 124 18.78 16.39 -4.97
C LYS A 124 19.04 17.51 -5.98
N PRO A 125 19.33 18.75 -5.53
CA PRO A 125 19.75 19.81 -6.43
C PRO A 125 21.16 19.50 -6.92
N VAL A 126 21.34 19.40 -8.23
CA VAL A 126 22.64 19.19 -8.87
C VAL A 126 22.78 20.18 -10.03
N PRO A 127 23.85 21.01 -10.07
CA PRO A 127 24.10 21.88 -11.20
C PRO A 127 24.24 21.06 -12.48
N LYS A 128 23.53 21.44 -13.55
CA LYS A 128 23.68 20.78 -14.85
C LYS A 128 25.07 21.08 -15.42
N MET A 129 25.95 20.09 -15.41
CA MET A 129 27.30 20.19 -15.98
C MET A 129 27.26 19.82 -17.46
N THR A 130 27.23 20.82 -18.33
CA THR A 130 27.39 20.60 -19.77
C THR A 130 28.85 20.29 -20.10
N ASP A 131 29.10 19.65 -21.23
CA ASP A 131 30.48 19.34 -21.64
C ASP A 131 31.29 20.61 -21.94
N ALA A 132 30.64 21.66 -22.44
CA ALA A 132 31.23 22.98 -22.57
C ALA A 132 31.70 23.56 -21.22
N HIS A 133 30.90 23.40 -20.14
CA HIS A 133 31.33 23.82 -18.79
C HIS A 133 32.56 23.02 -18.32
N LYS A 134 32.60 21.71 -18.59
CA LYS A 134 33.75 20.87 -18.22
C LYS A 134 35.02 21.34 -18.92
N LEU A 135 34.94 21.63 -20.22
CA LEU A 135 36.06 22.13 -21.01
C LEU A 135 36.56 23.49 -20.50
N LYS A 136 35.66 24.46 -20.29
CA LYS A 136 36.02 25.79 -19.76
C LYS A 136 36.65 25.68 -18.37
N ARG A 137 36.11 24.85 -17.48
CA ARG A 137 36.67 24.61 -16.14
C ARG A 137 38.06 23.96 -16.20
N LEU A 138 38.24 22.97 -17.07
CA LEU A 138 39.54 22.32 -17.28
C LEU A 138 40.57 23.32 -17.81
N ALA A 139 40.20 24.14 -18.80
CA ALA A 139 41.06 25.17 -19.36
C ALA A 139 41.46 26.20 -18.29
N PHE A 140 40.50 26.69 -17.51
CA PHE A 140 40.77 27.60 -16.38
C PHE A 140 41.74 26.98 -15.38
N ALA A 141 41.51 25.72 -14.97
CA ALA A 141 42.39 25.02 -14.04
C ALA A 141 43.82 24.91 -14.60
N LYS A 142 43.96 24.52 -15.87
CA LYS A 142 45.26 24.40 -16.55
C LYS A 142 46.01 25.73 -16.60
N SER A 143 45.33 26.81 -16.99
CA SER A 143 45.94 28.14 -17.12
C SER A 143 46.37 28.74 -15.78
N ASN A 144 45.75 28.33 -14.68
CA ASN A 144 46.02 28.89 -13.35
C ASN A 144 46.82 27.94 -12.44
N MET A 145 47.42 26.85 -12.95
CA MET A 145 48.16 25.90 -12.11
C MET A 145 49.38 26.51 -11.41
N ALA A 146 50.03 27.51 -12.03
CA ALA A 146 51.20 28.19 -11.47
C ALA A 146 50.84 29.49 -10.70
N GLN A 147 49.54 29.76 -10.51
CA GLN A 147 49.08 30.99 -9.89
C GLN A 147 49.39 31.00 -8.38
N ASP A 148 49.89 32.13 -7.89
CA ASP A 148 50.09 32.37 -6.47
C ASP A 148 48.79 32.82 -5.81
N TRP A 149 48.07 31.86 -5.23
CA TRP A 149 46.76 32.08 -4.60
C TRP A 149 46.82 32.93 -3.32
N SER A 150 48.00 33.14 -2.73
CA SER A 150 48.16 33.94 -1.50
C SER A 150 47.85 35.42 -1.68
N LYS A 151 47.90 35.91 -2.93
CA LYS A 151 47.67 37.30 -3.30
C LYS A 151 46.22 37.59 -3.73
N ILE A 152 45.37 36.56 -3.75
CA ILE A 152 44.01 36.66 -4.28
C ILE A 152 43.02 36.66 -3.12
N VAL A 153 42.16 37.68 -3.08
CA VAL A 153 41.00 37.73 -2.19
C VAL A 153 39.77 37.25 -2.95
N TRP A 154 39.04 36.30 -2.38
CA TRP A 154 37.80 35.78 -2.93
C TRP A 154 36.60 36.40 -2.23
N SER A 155 35.61 36.80 -3.01
CA SER A 155 34.28 37.16 -2.51
C SER A 155 33.22 36.39 -3.29
N ASP A 156 32.12 36.07 -2.60
CA ASP A 156 30.91 35.49 -3.19
C ASP A 156 29.70 36.10 -2.49
N GLU A 157 28.58 36.15 -3.19
CA GLU A 157 27.32 36.69 -2.67
C GLU A 157 26.35 35.56 -2.32
N LYS A 158 25.85 35.58 -1.09
CA LYS A 158 24.88 34.58 -0.60
C LYS A 158 23.59 35.25 -0.19
N LYS A 159 22.49 34.84 -0.83
CA LYS A 159 21.13 35.16 -0.35
C LYS A 159 20.78 34.32 0.89
N PHE A 160 20.38 34.98 1.97
CA PHE A 160 19.79 34.36 3.16
C PHE A 160 18.27 34.63 3.15
N ASN A 161 17.47 33.59 2.98
CA ASN A 161 16.00 33.70 3.03
C ASN A 161 15.52 33.59 4.49
N LEU A 162 14.54 34.41 4.89
CA LEU A 162 13.91 34.33 6.22
C LEU A 162 12.75 33.31 6.27
N ASP A 163 12.18 32.94 5.13
CA ASP A 163 10.93 32.16 5.02
C ASP A 163 11.13 30.63 4.94
N GLY A 164 12.35 30.15 5.19
CA GLY A 164 12.72 28.75 5.13
C GLY A 164 13.32 28.30 3.79
N PRO A 165 13.73 27.02 3.69
CA PRO A 165 14.47 26.52 2.53
C PRO A 165 13.60 26.43 1.27
N ASP A 166 13.99 27.15 0.22
CA ASP A 166 13.39 27.04 -1.12
C ASP A 166 13.62 25.63 -1.72
N GLY A 167 12.56 25.02 -2.25
CA GLY A 167 12.68 23.99 -3.28
C GLY A 167 13.01 22.58 -2.81
N ALA A 168 12.39 22.10 -1.72
CA ALA A 168 12.31 20.66 -1.46
C ALA A 168 11.28 20.01 -2.38
N HIS A 169 11.62 19.85 -3.66
CA HIS A 169 10.76 19.11 -4.60
C HIS A 169 10.77 17.63 -4.21
N SER A 170 9.63 17.12 -3.77
CA SER A 170 9.45 15.70 -3.50
C SER A 170 8.94 14.96 -4.73
N TYR A 171 9.32 13.71 -4.89
CA TYR A 171 8.87 12.84 -5.98
C TYR A 171 8.68 11.41 -5.51
N TRP A 172 8.01 10.62 -6.35
CA TRP A 172 7.92 9.17 -6.16
C TRP A 172 9.14 8.52 -6.78
N ARG A 173 10.12 8.19 -5.93
CA ARG A 173 11.34 7.50 -6.33
C ARG A 173 11.05 6.02 -6.49
N ASP A 174 11.37 5.50 -7.67
CA ASP A 174 11.46 4.07 -7.90
C ASP A 174 12.85 3.60 -7.48
N LEU A 175 12.90 2.70 -6.49
CA LEU A 175 14.17 2.20 -5.95
C LEU A 175 14.98 1.38 -6.97
N ARG A 176 14.36 0.96 -8.08
CA ARG A 176 15.01 0.17 -9.13
C ARG A 176 15.75 1.02 -10.16
N LYS A 177 15.55 2.34 -10.12
CA LYS A 177 16.10 3.29 -11.09
C LYS A 177 17.03 4.28 -10.41
N ASP A 178 17.86 4.94 -11.21
CA ASP A 178 18.72 6.00 -10.71
C ASP A 178 17.89 7.16 -10.15
N PRO A 179 18.35 7.81 -9.06
CA PRO A 179 17.66 8.94 -8.46
C PRO A 179 17.53 10.10 -9.44
N MET A 180 16.39 10.78 -9.41
CA MET A 180 16.21 12.01 -10.17
C MET A 180 16.87 13.20 -9.44
N THR A 181 17.52 14.05 -10.24
CA THR A 181 18.14 15.31 -9.81
C THR A 181 17.48 16.47 -10.53
N PHE A 182 17.51 17.67 -9.93
CA PHE A 182 17.06 18.89 -10.62
C PHE A 182 18.15 19.97 -10.58
N SER A 183 18.17 20.83 -11.59
CA SER A 183 19.02 22.02 -11.58
C SER A 183 18.29 23.16 -10.90
N ARG A 184 18.96 23.87 -9.99
CA ARG A 184 18.46 25.09 -9.35
C ARG A 184 18.75 26.36 -10.15
N ARG A 185 19.58 26.29 -11.20
CA ARG A 185 19.89 27.48 -11.98
C ARG A 185 18.69 27.80 -12.86
N ASN A 186 18.13 29.00 -12.68
CA ASN A 186 17.44 29.69 -13.76
C ASN A 186 18.49 29.84 -14.86
N SER A 187 18.47 28.99 -15.87
CA SER A 187 19.16 29.32 -17.10
C SER A 187 18.37 30.47 -17.69
N GLU A 188 18.80 31.69 -17.41
CA GLU A 188 18.58 32.77 -18.37
C GLU A 188 19.12 32.22 -19.70
N GLU A 189 18.22 32.02 -20.65
CA GLU A 189 18.59 31.74 -22.03
C GLU A 189 19.44 32.91 -22.49
N ASP A 190 20.75 32.72 -22.53
CA ASP A 190 21.68 33.61 -23.24
C ASP A 190 21.19 33.67 -24.70
N ARG A 191 20.52 34.78 -25.06
CA ARG A 191 20.37 35.23 -26.45
C ARG A 191 21.63 35.97 -26.89
#